data_AF-A0A444Z1W4-F1
#
_entry.id   AF-A0A444Z1W4-F1
#
_cell.length_a   1.000
_cell.length_b   1.000
_cell.length_c   1.000
_cell.angle_alpha   90.00
_cell.angle_beta   90.00
_cell.angle_gamma   90.00
#
_symmetry.space_group_name_H-M   'P 1'
#
loop_
_entity.id
_entity.type
_entity.pdbx_description
1 polymer ?
#
loop_
_entity_poly.entity_id
_entity_poly.type
_entity_poly.pdbx_seq_one_letter_code
_entity_poly.pdbx_strand_id
1 'polypeptide(L)'
;MLYILNQIFVPIEDILGQWYCMVVDFVDKAAYHLDSYSDANMIPGREQLMKDILGRIHDLMTSPVYGPLKVNTLNNLKDWPIRRGQGIPNCNTSDSSGVWVISWLDPEGCFNSLDISGVLDDSTLRGRTAVSVAVGPFNAIGGLIRLWAQCWQKGDST
;
A
#
# COMPACT_ATOMS: atom_id res chain seq x y z
N MET A 1 -18.77 -16.06 -2.47
CA MET A 1 -17.45 -15.92 -1.84
C MET A 1 -17.35 -14.48 -1.34
N LEU A 2 -17.35 -14.23 -0.03
CA LEU A 2 -17.09 -12.89 0.50
C LEU A 2 -15.57 -12.64 0.42
N TYR A 3 -15.14 -11.62 -0.31
CA TYR A 3 -13.76 -11.17 -0.28
C TYR A 3 -13.51 -10.49 1.07
N ILE A 4 -12.63 -11.06 1.89
CA ILE A 4 -12.15 -10.42 3.13
C ILE A 4 -10.96 -9.54 2.73
N LEU A 5 -11.04 -8.26 3.07
CA LEU A 5 -9.94 -7.31 2.88
C LEU A 5 -8.86 -7.62 3.94
N ASN A 6 -7.72 -8.15 3.51
CA ASN A 6 -6.62 -8.50 4.42
C ASN A 6 -5.67 -7.32 4.62
N GLN A 7 -5.34 -6.60 3.55
CA GLN A 7 -4.34 -5.54 3.56
C GLN A 7 -4.76 -4.38 2.65
N ILE A 8 -4.43 -3.16 3.05
CA ILE A 8 -4.45 -1.97 2.18
C ILE A 8 -3.01 -1.45 2.10
N PHE A 9 -2.51 -1.29 0.88
CA PHE A 9 -1.23 -0.64 0.63
C PHE A 9 -1.45 0.81 0.24
N VAL A 10 -0.73 1.72 0.89
CA VAL A 10 -0.78 3.17 0.65
C VAL A 10 0.64 3.64 0.33
N PRO A 11 0.99 3.78 -0.95
CA PRO A 11 2.24 4.43 -1.34
C PRO A 11 2.16 5.93 -1.02
N ILE A 12 3.20 6.48 -0.41
CA ILE A 12 3.27 7.87 0.03
C ILE A 12 4.57 8.48 -0.47
N GLU A 13 4.46 9.64 -1.11
CA GLU A 13 5.57 10.50 -1.47
C GLU A 13 5.60 11.68 -0.50
N ASP A 14 6.76 11.98 0.08
CA ASP A 14 6.93 13.21 0.87
C ASP A 14 7.38 14.41 0.03
N ILE A 15 7.49 15.57 0.68
CA ILE A 15 7.83 16.83 0.02
C ILE A 15 9.24 16.86 -0.60
N LEU A 16 10.10 15.89 -0.28
CA LEU A 16 11.45 15.75 -0.84
C LEU A 16 11.47 14.75 -2.00
N GLY A 17 10.32 14.21 -2.41
CA GLY A 17 10.22 13.18 -3.45
C GLY A 17 10.63 11.79 -2.97
N GLN A 18 10.71 11.57 -1.65
CA GLN A 18 11.03 10.25 -1.10
C GLN A 18 9.76 9.41 -0.96
N TRP A 19 9.81 8.19 -1.50
CA TRP A 19 8.71 7.25 -1.47
C TRP A 19 8.83 6.25 -0.31
N TYR A 20 7.73 5.99 0.35
CA TYR A 20 7.60 4.94 1.36
C TYR A 20 6.18 4.35 1.26
N CYS A 21 5.94 3.24 1.95
CA CYS A 21 4.64 2.57 1.91
C CYS A 21 4.09 2.36 3.30
N MET A 22 2.81 2.67 3.49
CA MET A 22 2.04 2.18 4.63
C MET A 22 1.27 0.94 4.23
N VAL A 23 1.38 -0.13 5.00
CA VAL A 23 0.54 -1.33 4.87
C VAL A 23 -0.39 -1.44 6.05
N VAL A 24 -1.68 -1.23 5.86
CA VAL A 24 -2.71 -1.46 6.87
C VAL A 24 -3.08 -2.93 6.85
N ASP A 25 -2.69 -3.68 7.87
CA ASP A 25 -2.94 -5.12 7.97
C ASP A 25 -4.11 -5.39 8.92
N PHE A 26 -5.21 -5.90 8.36
CA PHE A 26 -6.45 -6.16 9.08
C PHE A 26 -6.39 -7.43 9.94
N VAL A 27 -5.43 -8.32 9.66
CA VAL A 27 -5.20 -9.56 10.42
C VAL A 27 -4.41 -9.25 11.69
N ASP A 28 -3.30 -8.53 11.57
CA ASP A 28 -2.46 -8.12 12.72
C ASP A 28 -3.01 -6.89 13.46
N LYS A 29 -3.97 -6.16 12.87
CA LYS A 29 -4.55 -4.93 13.41
C LYS A 29 -3.48 -3.88 13.69
N ALA A 30 -2.61 -3.66 12.70
CA ALA A 30 -1.53 -2.70 12.74
C ALA A 30 -1.34 -2.03 11.38
N ALA A 31 -0.68 -0.88 11.37
CA ALA A 31 -0.13 -0.30 10.15
C ALA A 31 1.39 -0.46 10.15
N TYR A 32 1.95 -0.87 9.02
CA TYR A 32 3.40 -1.03 8.86
C TYR A 32 3.98 0.12 8.06
N HIS A 33 5.02 0.75 8.59
CA HIS A 33 5.85 1.75 7.93
C HIS A 33 6.98 1.03 7.18
N LEU A 34 6.88 1.00 5.86
CA LEU A 34 7.90 0.43 4.98
C LEU A 34 8.71 1.54 4.33
N ASP A 35 9.99 1.64 4.69
CA ASP A 35 10.82 2.77 4.31
C ASP A 35 12.27 2.34 4.08
N SER A 36 12.70 2.42 2.82
CA SER A 36 14.06 2.09 2.39
C SER A 36 15.08 3.18 2.71
N TYR A 37 14.61 4.36 3.17
CA TYR A 37 15.44 5.48 3.61
C TYR A 37 14.93 6.04 4.95
N SER A 38 15.24 5.30 6.01
CA SER A 38 14.73 5.56 7.37
C SER A 38 15.60 6.59 8.13
N ASP A 39 15.59 7.84 7.67
CA ASP A 39 16.20 8.96 8.41
C ASP A 39 15.41 9.23 9.70
N ALA A 40 16.09 9.08 10.84
CA ALA A 40 15.50 9.25 12.17
C ALA A 40 14.80 10.59 12.38
N ASN A 41 15.22 11.65 11.69
CA ASN A 41 14.60 12.98 11.77
C ASN A 41 13.26 13.05 11.02
N MET A 42 13.08 12.24 9.99
CA MET A 42 11.88 12.24 9.15
C MET A 42 10.79 11.30 9.67
N ILE A 43 11.19 10.24 10.39
CA ILE A 43 10.27 9.19 10.86
C ILE A 43 9.07 9.75 11.66
N PRO A 44 9.24 10.66 12.64
CA PRO A 44 8.08 11.16 13.41
C PRO A 44 7.02 11.85 12.53
N GLY A 45 7.46 12.61 11.52
CA GLY A 45 6.56 13.28 10.58
C GLY A 45 5.83 12.29 9.68
N ARG A 46 6.54 11.29 9.16
CA ARG A 46 5.96 10.21 8.34
C ARG A 46 4.94 9.38 9.13
N GLU A 47 5.30 8.96 10.35
CA GLU A 47 4.40 8.19 11.21
C GLU A 47 3.18 9.03 11.63
N GLN A 48 3.32 10.35 11.81
CA GLN A 48 2.16 11.21 12.07
C GLN A 48 1.22 11.29 10.86
N LEU A 49 1.74 11.46 9.64
CA LEU A 49 0.94 11.42 8.43
C LEU A 49 0.21 10.07 8.26
N MET A 50 0.89 8.96 8.56
CA MET A 50 0.27 7.63 8.55
C MET A 50 -0.89 7.51 9.54
N LYS A 51 -0.78 8.09 10.75
CA LYS A 51 -1.90 8.15 11.71
C LYS A 51 -3.07 8.94 11.14
N ASP A 52 -2.80 10.07 10.50
CA ASP A 52 -3.84 10.89 9.90
C ASP A 52 -4.55 10.13 8.77
N ILE A 53 -3.80 9.39 7.94
CA ILE A 53 -4.37 8.53 6.89
C ILE A 53 -5.21 7.41 7.51
N LEU A 54 -4.76 6.72 8.55
CA LEU A 54 -5.56 5.71 9.26
C LEU A 54 -6.89 6.30 9.78
N GLY A 55 -6.85 7.51 10.33
CA GLY A 55 -8.05 8.25 10.72
C GLY A 55 -9.01 8.47 9.54
N ARG A 56 -8.49 8.89 8.38
CA ARG A 56 -9.30 9.08 7.16
C ARG A 56 -9.89 7.78 6.63
N ILE A 57 -9.14 6.67 6.64
CA ILE A 57 -9.65 5.35 6.25
C ILE A 57 -10.75 4.91 7.21
N HIS A 58 -10.58 5.13 8.52
CA HIS A 58 -11.62 4.87 9.52
C HIS A 58 -12.89 5.68 9.24
N ASP A 59 -12.76 6.98 8.98
CA ASP A 59 -13.89 7.86 8.65
C ASP A 59 -14.59 7.40 7.36
N LEU A 60 -13.83 6.96 6.35
CA LEU A 60 -14.37 6.41 5.10
C LEU A 60 -15.19 5.14 5.35
N MET A 61 -14.67 4.21 6.16
CA MET A 61 -15.33 2.94 6.48
C MET A 61 -16.52 3.07 7.43
N THR A 62 -16.60 4.16 8.20
CA THR A 62 -17.71 4.45 9.12
C THR A 62 -18.75 5.38 8.52
N SER A 63 -18.42 6.05 7.41
CA SER A 63 -19.29 7.04 6.77
C SER A 63 -20.57 6.39 6.22
N PRO A 64 -21.76 6.93 6.55
CA PRO A 64 -23.03 6.43 6.05
C PRO A 64 -23.20 6.64 4.54
N VAL A 65 -22.38 7.52 3.93
CA VAL A 65 -22.42 7.84 2.48
C VAL A 65 -22.05 6.64 1.62
N TYR A 66 -21.16 5.76 2.11
CA TYR A 66 -20.65 4.61 1.35
C TYR A 66 -21.46 3.32 1.57
N GLY A 67 -22.68 3.43 2.11
CA GLY A 67 -23.62 2.32 2.29
C GLY A 67 -23.31 1.45 3.53
N PRO A 68 -24.04 0.33 3.74
CA PRO A 68 -23.87 -0.53 4.90
C PRO A 68 -22.60 -1.39 4.79
N LEU A 69 -21.43 -0.76 4.76
CA LEU A 69 -20.12 -1.40 4.98
C LEU A 69 -19.92 -1.82 6.45
N LYS A 70 -20.92 -1.55 7.31
CA LYS A 70 -20.97 -1.83 8.75
C LYS A 70 -20.64 -3.27 9.15
N VAL A 71 -20.67 -4.22 8.22
CA VAL A 71 -20.42 -5.63 8.53
C VAL A 71 -18.94 -5.90 8.91
N ASN A 72 -18.00 -5.02 8.51
CA ASN A 72 -16.57 -5.18 8.84
C ASN A 72 -15.91 -3.92 9.42
N THR A 73 -16.68 -2.94 9.90
CA THR A 73 -16.11 -1.71 10.47
C THR A 73 -15.39 -2.02 11.78
N LEU A 74 -14.06 -1.99 11.75
CA LEU A 74 -13.22 -2.12 12.95
C LEU A 74 -13.28 -0.78 13.71
N ASN A 75 -14.01 -0.77 14.82
CA ASN A 75 -14.30 0.42 15.64
C ASN A 75 -13.06 1.16 16.17
N ASN A 76 -11.85 0.58 16.04
CA ASN A 76 -10.62 1.11 16.59
C ASN A 76 -9.48 1.25 15.56
N LEU A 77 -9.75 1.23 14.24
CA LEU A 77 -8.71 1.33 13.20
C LEU A 77 -7.77 2.53 13.43
N LYS A 78 -8.33 3.68 13.78
CA LYS A 78 -7.58 4.93 14.06
C LYS A 78 -6.58 4.79 15.22
N ASP A 79 -6.78 3.81 16.10
CA ASP A 79 -5.97 3.58 17.29
C ASP A 79 -4.94 2.46 17.08
N TRP A 80 -4.85 1.91 15.87
CA TRP A 80 -3.92 0.82 15.58
C TRP A 80 -2.48 1.31 15.65
N PRO A 81 -1.56 0.48 16.20
CA PRO A 81 -0.17 0.85 16.30
C PRO A 81 0.46 0.93 14.90
N ILE A 82 1.36 1.90 14.74
CA ILE A 82 2.28 1.94 13.62
C ILE A 82 3.55 1.18 14.01
N ARG A 83 3.88 0.15 13.23
CA ARG A 83 5.06 -0.70 13.40
C ARG A 83 6.02 -0.45 12.25
N ARG A 84 7.32 -0.52 12.49
CA ARG A 84 8.30 -0.50 11.40
C ARG A 84 8.44 -1.91 10.83
N GLY A 85 8.55 -2.03 9.51
CA GLY A 85 8.83 -3.33 8.88
C GLY A 85 10.20 -3.85 9.31
N GLN A 86 10.28 -5.10 9.77
CA GLN A 86 11.55 -5.76 10.08
C GLN A 86 12.21 -6.22 8.79
N GLY A 87 13.54 -6.09 8.68
CA GLY A 87 14.29 -6.58 7.51
C GLY A 87 14.26 -5.65 6.29
N ILE A 88 13.71 -4.45 6.39
CA ILE A 88 13.80 -3.45 5.32
C ILE A 88 15.24 -2.92 5.20
N PRO A 89 15.85 -2.92 4.01
CA PRO A 89 17.18 -2.38 3.84
C PRO A 89 17.15 -0.86 3.94
N ASN A 90 18.01 -0.30 4.79
CA ASN A 90 18.29 1.13 4.77
C ASN A 90 19.33 1.39 3.68
N CYS A 91 18.85 1.82 2.51
CA CYS A 91 19.67 2.00 1.32
C CYS A 91 20.54 3.26 1.39
N ASN A 92 20.37 4.11 2.41
CA ASN A 92 21.05 5.41 2.59
C ASN A 92 20.92 6.38 1.39
N THR A 93 20.05 6.07 0.44
CA THR A 93 19.68 6.92 -0.71
C THR A 93 18.19 6.80 -0.97
N SER A 94 17.61 7.91 -1.43
CA SER A 94 16.22 8.03 -1.87
C SER A 94 15.99 7.59 -3.31
N ASP A 95 17.04 7.43 -4.11
CA ASP A 95 16.96 7.28 -5.58
C ASP A 95 16.15 6.07 -6.05
N SER A 96 16.03 5.06 -5.18
CA SER A 96 15.33 3.81 -5.46
C SER A 96 14.08 3.61 -4.61
N SER A 97 13.69 4.62 -3.84
CA SER A 97 12.58 4.53 -2.91
C SER A 97 11.27 4.11 -3.59
N GLY A 98 10.97 4.68 -4.75
CA GLY A 98 9.80 4.30 -5.55
C GLY A 98 9.86 2.85 -6.06
N VAL A 99 11.05 2.36 -6.39
CA VAL A 99 11.26 0.97 -6.84
C VAL A 99 10.98 -0.01 -5.70
N TRP A 100 11.42 0.31 -4.48
CA TRP A 100 11.08 -0.43 -3.27
C TRP A 100 9.58 -0.46 -3.02
N VAL A 101 8.91 0.70 -3.10
CA VAL A 101 7.46 0.77 -2.92
C VAL A 101 6.73 -0.10 -3.94
N ILE A 102 7.10 -0.05 -5.23
CA ILE A 102 6.48 -0.90 -6.26
C ILE A 102 6.73 -2.38 -5.94
N SER A 103 7.92 -2.75 -5.48
CA SER A 103 8.23 -4.15 -5.13
C SER A 103 7.37 -4.68 -3.98
N TRP A 104 7.01 -3.84 -3.00
CA TRP A 104 6.12 -4.23 -1.91
C TRP A 104 4.65 -4.31 -2.32
N LEU A 105 4.26 -3.60 -3.38
CA LEU A 105 2.92 -3.67 -3.97
C LEU A 105 2.72 -4.91 -4.85
N ASP A 106 3.80 -5.58 -5.24
CA ASP A 106 3.72 -6.76 -6.10
C ASP A 106 3.09 -7.94 -5.35
N PRO A 107 1.97 -8.52 -5.84
CA PRO A 107 1.32 -9.67 -5.22
C PRO A 107 2.19 -10.93 -5.14
N GLU A 108 3.22 -11.09 -5.97
CA GLU A 108 4.22 -12.18 -5.79
C GLU A 108 5.30 -11.83 -4.76
N GLY A 109 5.44 -10.54 -4.43
CA GLY A 109 6.31 -9.99 -3.39
C GLY A 109 5.65 -9.82 -2.03
N CYS A 110 4.46 -10.44 -1.83
CA CYS A 110 3.61 -10.37 -0.64
C CYS A 110 4.34 -9.87 0.60
N PHE A 111 4.06 -8.63 1.00
CA PHE A 111 4.50 -8.12 2.29
C PHE A 111 4.12 -9.14 3.38
N ASN A 112 5.13 -9.80 3.91
CA ASN A 112 5.04 -10.66 5.07
C ASN A 112 5.74 -9.93 6.21
N SER A 113 4.99 -9.58 7.24
CA SER A 113 5.54 -8.91 8.42
C SER A 113 6.65 -9.71 9.13
N LEU A 114 6.74 -11.02 8.85
CA LEU A 114 7.77 -11.93 9.34
C LEU A 114 8.95 -12.14 8.39
N ASP A 115 8.83 -11.75 7.11
CA ASP A 115 9.80 -12.13 6.07
C ASP A 115 9.95 -11.06 4.98
N ILE A 116 10.28 -9.83 5.39
CA ILE A 116 10.75 -8.82 4.44
C ILE A 116 12.25 -9.08 4.23
N SER A 117 12.58 -9.92 3.25
CA SER A 117 13.98 -10.19 2.90
C SER A 117 14.61 -8.97 2.22
N GLY A 118 15.26 -8.11 3.01
CA GLY A 118 15.99 -6.93 2.55
C GLY A 118 17.33 -7.16 1.85
N VAL A 119 17.57 -8.36 1.31
CA VAL A 119 18.86 -8.75 0.70
C VAL A 119 18.77 -8.75 -0.83
N LEU A 120 18.13 -7.74 -1.41
CA LEU A 120 18.18 -7.52 -2.85
C LEU A 120 19.01 -6.27 -3.11
N ASP A 121 20.07 -6.42 -3.91
CA ASP A 121 20.78 -5.26 -4.41
C ASP A 121 19.87 -4.44 -5.34
N ASP A 122 20.13 -3.15 -5.39
CA ASP A 122 19.27 -2.19 -6.07
C ASP A 122 19.07 -2.49 -7.57
N SER A 123 20.11 -3.00 -8.24
CA SER A 123 20.06 -3.30 -9.67
C SER A 123 19.17 -4.50 -9.96
N THR A 124 19.26 -5.54 -9.12
CA THR A 124 18.40 -6.72 -9.19
C THR A 124 16.96 -6.36 -8.86
N LEU A 125 16.72 -5.51 -7.84
CA LEU A 125 15.39 -5.03 -7.51
C LEU A 125 14.75 -4.29 -8.68
N ARG A 126 15.45 -3.30 -9.26
CA ARG A 126 14.99 -2.55 -10.43
C ARG A 126 14.66 -3.47 -11.60
N GLY A 127 15.54 -4.42 -11.91
CA GLY A 127 15.34 -5.39 -12.97
C GLY A 127 14.11 -6.27 -12.75
N ARG A 128 13.96 -6.84 -11.55
CA ARG A 128 12.81 -7.69 -11.19
C ARG A 128 11.50 -6.91 -11.23
N THR A 129 11.46 -5.72 -10.64
CA THR A 129 10.27 -4.87 -10.63
C THR A 129 9.87 -4.46 -12.06
N ALA A 130 10.82 -4.09 -12.91
CA ALA A 130 10.54 -3.74 -14.30
C ALA A 130 9.94 -4.93 -15.09
N VAL A 131 10.48 -6.13 -14.90
CA VAL A 131 9.95 -7.35 -15.52
C VAL A 131 8.55 -7.66 -14.99
N SER A 132 8.34 -7.58 -13.68
CA SER A 132 7.02 -7.82 -13.07
C SER A 132 5.97 -6.84 -13.58
N VAL A 133 6.28 -5.55 -13.67
CA VAL A 133 5.36 -4.54 -14.23
C VAL A 133 5.09 -4.79 -15.72
N ALA A 134 6.10 -5.17 -16.51
CA ALA A 134 5.96 -5.40 -17.95
C ALA A 134 5.15 -6.67 -18.27
N VAL A 135 5.33 -7.73 -17.48
CA VAL A 135 4.71 -9.05 -17.71
C VAL A 135 3.44 -9.23 -16.86
N GLY A 136 3.20 -8.31 -15.93
CA GLY A 136 2.17 -8.44 -14.91
C GLY A 136 0.74 -8.49 -15.46
N PRO A 137 -0.18 -9.16 -14.74
CA PRO A 137 -1.57 -9.34 -15.15
C PRO A 137 -2.33 -8.00 -15.26
N PHE A 138 -1.81 -6.93 -14.63
CA PHE A 138 -2.36 -5.58 -14.70
C PHE A 138 -2.43 -5.03 -16.14
N ASN A 139 -1.50 -5.42 -17.01
CA ASN A 139 -1.51 -5.03 -18.42
C ASN A 139 -2.71 -5.63 -19.19
N ALA A 140 -3.20 -6.80 -18.76
CA ALA A 140 -4.43 -7.39 -19.29
C ALA A 140 -5.69 -6.80 -18.63
N ILE A 141 -5.64 -6.54 -17.32
CA ILE A 141 -6.77 -5.98 -16.54
C ILE A 141 -7.13 -4.55 -16.99
N GLY A 142 -6.15 -3.75 -17.40
CA GLY A 142 -6.41 -2.40 -17.94
C GLY A 142 -7.30 -2.39 -19.19
N GLY A 143 -7.33 -3.47 -19.97
CA GLY A 143 -8.29 -3.65 -21.06
C GLY A 143 -9.70 -3.94 -20.55
N LEU A 144 -9.83 -4.81 -19.54
CA LEU A 144 -11.11 -5.20 -18.95
C LEU A 144 -11.80 -4.05 -18.20
N ILE A 145 -11.06 -3.26 -17.42
CA ILE A 145 -11.62 -2.11 -16.68
C ILE A 145 -12.20 -1.07 -17.66
N ARG A 146 -11.50 -0.78 -18.77
CA ARG A 146 -12.00 0.13 -19.81
C ARG A 146 -13.26 -0.42 -20.46
N LEU A 147 -13.31 -1.73 -20.72
CA LEU A 147 -14.48 -2.39 -21.29
C LEU A 147 -15.69 -2.30 -20.34
N TRP A 148 -15.50 -2.56 -19.05
CA TRP A 148 -16.55 -2.44 -18.04
C TRP A 148 -17.02 -1.01 -17.84
N ALA A 149 -16.11 -0.03 -17.83
CA ALA A 149 -16.45 1.38 -17.75
C ALA A 149 -17.32 1.83 -18.95
N GLN A 150 -17.04 1.33 -20.16
CA GLN A 150 -17.86 1.59 -21.34
C GLN A 150 -19.25 0.93 -21.25
N CYS A 151 -19.34 -0.27 -20.69
CA CYS A 151 -20.63 -0.93 -20.47
C CYS A 151 -21.49 -0.17 -19.45
N TRP A 152 -20.89 0.35 -18.38
CA TRP A 152 -21.60 1.12 -17.36
C TRP A 152 -22.11 2.46 -17.91
N GLN A 153 -21.30 3.18 -18.70
CA GLN A 153 -21.72 4.43 -19.34
C GLN A 153 -22.87 4.27 -20.35
N LYS A 154 -23.08 3.06 -20.88
CA LYS A 154 -24.22 2.75 -21.77
C LYS A 154 -25.49 2.34 -21.02
N GLY A 155 -25.38 1.98 -19.74
CA GLY A 155 -26.50 1.48 -18.93
C GLY A 155 -27.44 2.57 -18.38
N ASP A 156 -27.01 3.84 -18.36
CA ASP A 156 -27.78 4.96 -17.79
C ASP A 156 -28.69 5.66 -18.83
N SER A 157 -29.09 4.97 -19.89
CA SER A 157 -29.95 5.54 -20.97
C SER A 157 -31.24 4.74 -21.20
N THR A 158 -31.97 4.48 -20.12
CA THR A 158 -33.39 4.07 -20.17
C THR A 158 -34.19 4.77 -19.10
#